data_AF-A0A933CGN7-F1
#
_entry.id   AF-A0A933CGN7-F1
#
_cell.length_a   1.000
_cell.length_b   1.000
_cell.length_c   1.000
_cell.angle_alpha   90.00
_cell.angle_beta   90.00
_cell.angle_gamma   90.00
#
_symmetry.space_group_name_H-M   'P 1'
#
loop_
_entity.id
_entity.type
_entity.pdbx_description
1 polymer ?
#
loop_
_entity_poly.entity_id
_entity_poly.type
_entity_poly.pdbx_seq_one_letter_code
_entity_poly.pdbx_strand_id
1 'polypeptide(L)'
;VARADGYKDVARELSKAARAASVKKAAVLPFIFINRPLSAGPVIVSERLTSRMSGKAGLELVERQLLGKLLSEKRLSLTGALDAAQSSRIGQILNLEAVICGTLVDIGDERIEVNARLIRAQDGKILGTARSQVKQDWKEPALGSMTPRRTGEATQAIDLAMISVPEMLYRAKCASCHGLDGSGADASLKPADVSPSAMDLTSRRVQSRGDLELELQIEHGGRRMPPHGDLPGVTQSLSAEEVSSLARLIRQLGRERTAKDGARRAGAKLFEQHCAACHGFDGRGSHLAAGLFDADPKALDLASPKVAALGEEQLIAALKKKKRKMMLQPSLEPERLTQLWLYLQHLARDPL
;
A
#
# COMPACT_ATOMS: atom_id res chain seq x y z
N VAL A 1 35.95 10.00 -28.33
CA VAL A 1 34.50 9.91 -28.61
C VAL A 1 33.76 10.25 -27.32
N ALA A 2 33.07 11.39 -27.27
CA ALA A 2 32.42 11.89 -26.05
C ALA A 2 31.42 10.84 -25.52
N ARG A 3 31.58 10.42 -24.25
CA ARG A 3 30.66 9.49 -23.60
C ARG A 3 29.24 10.08 -23.64
N ALA A 4 28.32 9.40 -24.34
CA ALA A 4 26.92 9.76 -24.33
C ALA A 4 26.41 9.72 -22.89
N ASP A 5 25.85 10.84 -22.43
CA ASP A 5 25.29 10.96 -21.10
C ASP A 5 23.91 10.32 -21.12
N GLY A 6 23.81 9.08 -20.62
CA GLY A 6 22.59 8.29 -20.70
C GLY A 6 21.36 8.93 -20.05
N TYR A 7 21.55 9.83 -19.07
CA TYR A 7 20.45 10.61 -18.52
C TYR A 7 19.89 11.62 -19.52
N LYS A 8 20.73 12.19 -20.41
CA LYS A 8 20.27 13.08 -21.49
C LYS A 8 19.43 12.31 -22.50
N ASP A 9 19.82 11.08 -22.83
CA ASP A 9 19.10 10.25 -23.78
C ASP A 9 17.72 9.90 -23.24
N VAL A 10 17.63 9.42 -21.98
CA VAL A 10 16.34 9.16 -21.32
C VAL A 10 15.48 10.43 -21.26
N ALA A 11 16.05 11.55 -20.81
CA ALA A 11 15.33 12.81 -20.72
C ALA A 11 14.87 13.32 -22.10
N ARG A 12 15.63 13.09 -23.17
CA ARG A 12 15.26 13.49 -24.54
C ARG A 12 14.09 12.67 -25.05
N GLU A 13 14.16 11.35 -24.95
CA GLU A 13 13.10 10.46 -25.45
C GLU A 13 11.78 10.69 -24.69
N LEU A 14 11.82 10.80 -23.37
CA LEU A 14 10.61 11.07 -22.58
C LEU A 14 10.02 12.46 -22.86
N SER A 15 10.87 13.49 -23.05
CA SER A 15 10.39 14.83 -23.42
C SER A 15 9.75 14.84 -24.81
N LYS A 16 10.31 14.07 -25.76
CA LYS A 16 9.73 13.90 -27.10
C LYS A 16 8.37 13.22 -27.03
N ALA A 17 8.25 12.15 -26.24
CA ALA A 17 6.99 11.45 -26.01
C ALA A 17 5.94 12.37 -25.34
N ALA A 18 6.35 13.14 -24.33
CA ALA A 18 5.47 14.10 -23.66
C ALA A 18 4.92 15.14 -24.65
N ARG A 19 5.77 15.73 -25.50
CA ARG A 19 5.36 16.67 -26.54
C ARG A 19 4.40 16.05 -27.56
N ALA A 20 4.71 14.85 -28.05
CA ALA A 20 3.84 14.14 -28.99
C ALA A 20 2.46 13.82 -28.39
N ALA A 21 2.41 13.55 -27.09
CA ALA A 21 1.18 13.28 -26.35
C ALA A 21 0.51 14.55 -25.78
N SER A 22 1.03 15.75 -26.08
CA SER A 22 0.56 17.03 -25.55
C SER A 22 0.53 17.12 -24.02
N VAL A 23 1.43 16.40 -23.34
CA VAL A 23 1.58 16.44 -21.88
C VAL A 23 2.36 17.69 -21.49
N LYS A 24 1.72 18.55 -20.71
CA LYS A 24 2.28 19.80 -20.19
C LYS A 24 2.74 19.69 -18.74
N LYS A 25 2.16 18.79 -17.95
CA LYS A 25 2.46 18.66 -16.51
C LYS A 25 2.70 17.23 -16.09
N ALA A 26 3.89 16.95 -15.55
CA ALA A 26 4.28 15.61 -15.13
C ALA A 26 5.08 15.59 -13.83
N ALA A 27 5.15 14.42 -13.20
CA ALA A 27 6.01 14.18 -12.05
C ALA A 27 6.94 12.99 -12.31
N VAL A 28 8.16 13.05 -11.77
CA VAL A 28 9.09 11.93 -11.77
C VAL A 28 8.97 11.20 -10.44
N LEU A 29 8.61 9.91 -10.51
CA LEU A 29 8.50 9.04 -9.35
C LEU A 29 9.83 8.31 -9.11
N PRO A 30 10.09 7.86 -7.87
CA PRO A 30 11.23 7.00 -7.56
C PRO A 30 11.27 5.77 -8.48
N PHE A 31 12.43 5.52 -9.07
CA PHE A 31 12.67 4.30 -9.84
C PHE A 31 12.82 3.10 -8.91
N ILE A 32 12.53 1.90 -9.40
CA ILE A 32 12.66 0.66 -8.62
C ILE A 32 13.92 -0.07 -9.02
N PHE A 33 14.84 -0.31 -8.09
CA PHE A 33 16.03 -1.09 -8.37
C PHE A 33 15.74 -2.58 -8.21
N ILE A 34 15.73 -3.32 -9.32
CA ILE A 34 15.24 -4.72 -9.37
C ILE A 34 16.18 -5.67 -8.62
N ASN A 35 17.49 -5.47 -8.73
CA ASN A 35 18.51 -6.36 -8.18
C ASN A 35 19.34 -5.73 -7.04
N ARG A 36 18.99 -4.53 -6.56
CA ARG A 36 19.64 -3.86 -5.41
C ARG A 36 18.64 -2.98 -4.60
N PRO A 37 17.77 -3.58 -3.78
CA PRO A 37 16.67 -2.87 -3.11
C PRO A 37 17.10 -1.83 -2.06
N LEU A 38 18.32 -1.92 -1.49
CA LEU A 38 18.87 -0.97 -0.51
C LEU A 38 19.79 0.10 -1.12
N SER A 39 19.70 0.33 -2.44
CA SER A 39 20.52 1.31 -3.14
C SER A 39 20.01 2.75 -2.96
N ALA A 40 20.93 3.72 -2.93
CA ALA A 40 20.59 5.14 -3.08
C ALA A 40 20.18 5.50 -4.54
N GLY A 41 20.45 4.59 -5.49
CA GLY A 41 20.21 4.75 -6.92
C GLY A 41 18.80 5.22 -7.31
N PRO A 42 17.70 4.63 -6.78
CA PRO A 42 16.32 5.07 -7.03
C PRO A 42 16.11 6.57 -6.89
N VAL A 43 16.59 7.15 -5.80
CA VAL A 43 16.40 8.56 -5.47
C VAL A 43 17.31 9.41 -6.36
N ILE A 44 18.58 9.04 -6.46
CA ILE A 44 19.59 9.78 -7.22
C ILE A 44 19.24 9.85 -8.71
N VAL A 45 18.83 8.72 -9.30
CA VAL A 45 18.42 8.66 -10.72
C VAL A 45 17.18 9.50 -10.95
N SER A 46 16.21 9.47 -10.05
CA SER A 46 14.99 10.28 -10.15
C SER A 46 15.31 11.78 -10.12
N GLU A 47 16.12 12.23 -9.17
CA GLU A 47 16.53 13.65 -9.06
C GLU A 47 17.33 14.11 -10.29
N ARG A 48 18.25 13.28 -10.78
CA ARG A 48 19.02 13.59 -12.00
C ARG A 48 18.11 13.69 -13.21
N LEU A 49 17.15 12.79 -13.37
CA LEU A 49 16.19 12.85 -14.46
C LEU A 49 15.29 14.09 -14.34
N THR A 50 14.78 14.41 -13.16
CA THR A 50 14.02 15.64 -12.90
C THR A 50 14.82 16.86 -13.31
N SER A 51 16.08 16.98 -12.88
CA SER A 51 16.95 18.11 -13.24
C SER A 51 17.19 18.21 -14.75
N ARG A 52 17.40 17.09 -15.46
CA ARG A 52 17.65 17.08 -16.92
C ARG A 52 16.40 17.28 -17.78
N MET A 53 15.24 17.07 -17.20
CA MET A 53 13.95 17.31 -17.86
C MET A 53 13.37 18.68 -17.50
N SER A 54 13.75 19.25 -16.36
CA SER A 54 13.41 20.61 -15.94
C SER A 54 14.00 21.64 -16.92
N GLY A 55 13.20 22.66 -17.25
CA GLY A 55 13.62 23.72 -18.19
C GLY A 55 13.61 23.33 -19.68
N LYS A 56 13.19 22.10 -20.06
CA LYS A 56 12.91 21.78 -21.47
C LYS A 56 11.56 22.36 -21.87
N ALA A 57 11.57 23.24 -22.88
CA ALA A 57 10.39 23.98 -23.34
C ALA A 57 9.14 23.08 -23.51
N GLY A 58 8.12 23.30 -22.68
CA GLY A 58 6.79 22.68 -22.80
C GLY A 58 6.39 21.64 -21.74
N LEU A 59 7.28 21.23 -20.82
CA LEU A 59 6.94 20.29 -19.75
C LEU A 59 7.24 20.88 -18.36
N GLU A 60 6.19 21.14 -17.59
CA GLU A 60 6.24 21.51 -16.18
C GLU A 60 6.44 20.24 -15.34
N LEU A 61 7.59 20.16 -14.65
CA LEU A 61 7.84 19.09 -13.69
C LEU A 61 7.46 19.55 -12.29
N VAL A 62 6.61 18.77 -11.64
CA VAL A 62 6.22 19.03 -10.26
C VAL A 62 7.24 18.38 -9.32
N GLU A 63 7.89 19.20 -8.49
CA GLU A 63 8.86 18.75 -7.50
C GLU A 63 8.21 17.95 -6.37
N ARG A 64 8.86 16.84 -6.01
CA ARG A 64 8.48 15.93 -4.92
C ARG A 64 8.25 16.63 -3.58
N GLN A 65 9.04 17.67 -3.26
CA GLN A 65 8.91 18.36 -1.97
C GLN A 65 7.62 19.19 -1.89
N LEU A 66 7.15 19.77 -3.00
CA LEU A 66 5.82 20.38 -3.08
C LEU A 66 4.71 19.33 -3.02
N LEU A 67 4.92 18.14 -3.60
CA LEU A 67 3.98 17.02 -3.47
C LEU A 67 3.81 16.61 -1.99
N GLY A 68 4.92 16.46 -1.27
CA GLY A 68 4.90 16.12 0.15
C GLY A 68 4.23 17.19 1.01
N LYS A 69 4.44 18.47 0.70
CA LYS A 69 3.87 19.61 1.43
C LYS A 69 2.37 19.80 1.17
N LEU A 70 1.92 19.66 -0.08
CA LEU A 70 0.50 19.71 -0.43
C LEU A 70 -0.26 18.49 0.11
N LEU A 71 0.37 17.32 0.14
CA LEU A 71 -0.20 16.11 0.71
C LEU A 71 -0.19 16.13 2.24
N SER A 72 0.77 16.79 2.90
CA SER A 72 0.76 16.99 4.35
C SER A 72 -0.28 18.03 4.78
N GLU A 73 -0.47 19.09 3.99
CA GLU A 73 -1.55 20.08 4.18
C GLU A 73 -2.94 19.44 3.97
N LYS A 74 -3.10 18.51 3.02
CA LYS A 74 -4.36 17.76 2.81
C LYS A 74 -4.54 16.56 3.75
N ARG A 75 -3.47 15.96 4.28
CA ARG A 75 -3.50 14.84 5.26
C ARG A 75 -4.21 15.22 6.54
N LEU A 76 -4.05 16.46 7.01
CA LEU A 76 -4.75 16.99 8.18
C LEU A 76 -6.27 17.00 8.03
N SER A 77 -6.78 16.91 6.79
CA SER A 77 -8.22 16.81 6.50
C SER A 77 -8.67 15.41 6.06
N LEU A 78 -7.76 14.44 5.90
CA LEU A 78 -7.98 13.15 5.22
C LEU A 78 -7.40 11.94 6.00
N THR A 79 -7.35 11.98 7.32
CA THR A 79 -6.95 10.82 8.15
C THR A 79 -8.04 9.75 8.26
N GLY A 80 -8.54 9.25 7.12
CA GLY A 80 -9.60 8.23 7.10
C GLY A 80 -9.79 7.46 5.78
N ALA A 81 -8.85 7.50 4.84
CA ALA A 81 -9.01 6.77 3.59
C ALA A 81 -7.65 6.41 2.95
N LEU A 82 -7.15 5.20 3.23
CA LEU A 82 -6.11 4.58 2.40
C LEU A 82 -6.42 3.09 2.26
N ASP A 83 -7.32 2.78 1.32
CA ASP A 83 -7.55 1.45 0.78
C ASP A 83 -6.93 1.34 -0.64
N ALA A 84 -6.63 0.11 -1.05
CA ALA A 84 -5.72 -0.32 -2.11
C ALA A 84 -6.13 0.04 -3.57
N ALA A 85 -7.07 0.96 -3.78
CA ALA A 85 -7.46 1.44 -5.12
C ALA A 85 -6.76 2.74 -5.56
N GLN A 86 -5.77 3.23 -4.80
CA GLN A 86 -5.32 4.64 -4.85
C GLN A 86 -4.11 4.96 -5.74
N SER A 87 -3.62 4.07 -6.62
CA SER A 87 -2.56 4.45 -7.57
C SER A 87 -3.07 5.38 -8.70
N SER A 88 -4.37 5.37 -9.00
CA SER A 88 -5.01 6.23 -10.02
C SER A 88 -5.44 7.60 -9.48
N ARG A 89 -5.49 7.80 -8.15
CA ARG A 89 -5.92 9.07 -7.52
C ARG A 89 -4.79 10.07 -7.29
N ILE A 90 -3.53 9.64 -7.24
CA ILE A 90 -2.37 10.53 -7.06
C ILE A 90 -2.26 11.55 -8.21
N GLY A 91 -2.62 11.16 -9.44
CA GLY A 91 -2.68 12.07 -10.59
C GLY A 91 -3.79 13.13 -10.49
N GLN A 92 -4.96 12.75 -9.97
CA GLN A 92 -6.13 13.63 -9.80
C GLN A 92 -5.94 14.65 -8.67
N ILE A 93 -5.22 14.28 -7.61
CA ILE A 93 -4.96 15.17 -6.45
C ILE A 93 -3.97 16.29 -6.79
N LEU A 94 -3.15 16.12 -7.83
CA LEU A 94 -2.03 17.01 -8.17
C LEU A 94 -2.16 17.69 -9.54
N ASN A 95 -3.29 17.48 -10.23
CA ASN A 95 -3.53 17.94 -11.60
C ASN A 95 -2.38 17.55 -12.57
N LEU A 96 -1.81 16.36 -12.37
CA LEU A 96 -0.74 15.82 -13.22
C LEU A 96 -1.38 15.14 -14.43
N GLU A 97 -0.87 15.41 -15.63
CA GLU A 97 -1.33 14.76 -16.86
C GLU A 97 -0.60 13.43 -17.09
N ALA A 98 0.63 13.30 -16.58
CA ALA A 98 1.42 12.09 -16.66
C ALA A 98 2.38 11.90 -15.48
N VAL A 99 2.87 10.68 -15.31
CA VAL A 99 3.93 10.31 -14.37
C VAL A 99 5.05 9.59 -15.10
N ILE A 100 6.28 9.83 -14.64
CA ILE A 100 7.48 9.15 -15.13
C ILE A 100 7.92 8.18 -14.05
N CYS A 101 7.99 6.90 -14.37
CA CYS A 101 8.45 5.85 -13.46
C CYS A 101 9.24 4.80 -14.22
N GLY A 102 9.94 3.93 -13.51
CA GLY A 102 10.84 3.00 -14.16
C GLY A 102 11.57 2.07 -13.23
N THR A 103 12.44 1.26 -13.81
CA THR A 103 13.28 0.32 -13.10
C THR A 103 14.76 0.58 -13.36
N LEU A 104 15.58 0.28 -12.36
CA LEU A 104 17.03 0.26 -12.43
C LEU A 104 17.49 -1.19 -12.36
N VAL A 105 18.45 -1.54 -13.20
CA VAL A 105 19.09 -2.85 -13.19
C VAL A 105 20.59 -2.63 -13.17
N ASP A 106 21.25 -3.17 -12.16
CA ASP A 106 22.71 -3.24 -12.17
C ASP A 106 23.14 -4.29 -13.20
N ILE A 107 23.97 -3.86 -14.14
CA ILE A 107 24.47 -4.69 -15.25
C ILE A 107 25.99 -4.95 -15.11
N GLY A 108 26.58 -4.67 -13.95
CA GLY A 108 28.01 -4.84 -13.68
C GLY A 108 28.86 -3.66 -14.13
N ASP A 109 30.15 -3.69 -13.80
CA ASP A 109 31.15 -2.67 -14.18
C ASP A 109 30.77 -1.22 -13.84
N GLU A 110 30.14 -1.02 -12.68
CA GLU A 110 29.60 0.28 -12.25
C GLU A 110 28.58 0.87 -13.24
N ARG A 111 27.86 0.03 -13.99
CA ARG A 111 26.84 0.47 -14.94
C ARG A 111 25.46 0.05 -14.48
N ILE A 112 24.54 1.00 -14.52
CA ILE A 112 23.13 0.81 -14.24
C ILE A 112 22.36 1.02 -15.53
N GLU A 113 21.50 0.09 -15.86
CA GLU A 113 20.48 0.28 -16.88
C GLU A 113 19.26 0.97 -16.28
N VAL A 114 18.88 2.09 -16.88
CA VAL A 114 17.69 2.87 -16.54
C VAL A 114 16.61 2.58 -17.56
N ASN A 115 15.51 1.97 -17.12
CA ASN A 115 14.33 1.70 -17.92
C ASN A 115 13.19 2.62 -17.46
N ALA A 116 12.89 3.67 -18.22
CA ALA A 116 11.88 4.67 -17.86
C ALA A 116 10.64 4.58 -18.75
N ARG A 117 9.48 4.93 -18.20
CA ARG A 117 8.18 4.98 -18.88
C ARG A 117 7.46 6.27 -18.50
N LEU A 118 6.87 6.94 -19.49
CA LEU A 118 5.92 8.02 -19.30
C LEU A 118 4.51 7.44 -19.39
N ILE A 119 3.73 7.60 -18.33
CA ILE A 119 2.39 7.01 -18.19
C ILE A 119 1.38 8.13 -17.98
N ARG A 120 0.30 8.14 -18.77
CA ARG A 120 -0.80 9.09 -18.59
C ARG A 120 -1.51 8.83 -17.28
N ALA A 121 -1.73 9.88 -16.50
CA ALA A 121 -2.32 9.77 -15.17
C ALA A 121 -3.81 9.41 -15.20
N GLN A 122 -4.53 9.78 -16.26
CA GLN A 122 -5.97 9.58 -16.36
C GLN A 122 -6.36 8.11 -16.63
N ASP A 123 -5.64 7.43 -17.51
CA ASP A 123 -6.02 6.10 -18.04
C ASP A 123 -4.92 5.04 -17.90
N GLY A 124 -3.74 5.41 -17.39
CA GLY A 124 -2.61 4.49 -17.23
C GLY A 124 -1.91 4.13 -18.55
N LYS A 125 -2.23 4.78 -19.67
CA LYS A 125 -1.61 4.48 -20.97
C LYS A 125 -0.14 4.89 -20.99
N ILE A 126 0.74 3.99 -21.47
CA ILE A 126 2.15 4.31 -21.72
C ILE A 126 2.22 5.22 -22.95
N LEU A 127 2.70 6.43 -22.76
CA LEU A 127 2.88 7.46 -23.79
C LEU A 127 4.26 7.39 -24.44
N GLY A 128 5.24 6.83 -23.73
CA GLY A 128 6.58 6.60 -24.24
C GLY A 128 7.46 5.83 -23.26
N THR A 129 8.54 5.29 -23.78
CA THR A 129 9.53 4.52 -23.01
C THR A 129 10.93 4.96 -23.40
N ALA A 130 11.86 4.89 -22.47
CA ALA A 130 13.26 5.18 -22.72
C ALA A 130 14.15 4.18 -21.98
N ARG A 131 15.24 3.76 -22.62
CA ARG A 131 16.25 2.87 -22.04
C ARG A 131 17.62 3.45 -22.28
N SER A 132 18.45 3.51 -21.25
CA SER A 132 19.87 3.89 -21.38
C SER A 132 20.71 3.30 -20.25
N GLN A 133 22.01 3.19 -20.49
CA GLN A 133 22.98 2.84 -19.45
C GLN A 133 23.60 4.13 -18.87
N VAL A 134 23.80 4.14 -17.57
CA VAL A 134 24.45 5.23 -16.83
C VAL A 134 25.53 4.65 -15.93
N LYS A 135 26.59 5.43 -15.69
CA LYS A 135 27.62 5.04 -14.72
C LYS A 135 27.10 5.31 -13.30
N GLN A 136 27.23 4.34 -12.41
CA GLN A 136 27.10 4.52 -10.97
C GLN A 136 28.32 5.30 -10.48
N ASP A 137 28.08 6.55 -10.08
CA ASP A 137 29.07 7.48 -9.53
C ASP A 137 28.74 7.88 -8.09
N TRP A 138 27.75 7.24 -7.48
CA TRP A 138 27.40 7.38 -6.08
C TRP A 138 27.90 6.20 -5.26
N LYS A 139 28.24 6.49 -4.01
CA LYS A 139 28.51 5.45 -3.01
C LYS A 139 27.19 4.98 -2.44
N GLU A 140 27.07 3.67 -2.27
CA GLU A 140 25.95 3.12 -1.53
C GLU A 140 26.04 3.53 -0.06
N PRO A 141 24.90 3.67 0.63
CA PRO A 141 24.90 3.94 2.06
C PRO A 141 25.69 2.82 2.77
N ALA A 142 26.69 3.18 3.56
CA ALA A 142 27.41 2.21 4.37
C ALA A 142 26.44 1.63 5.41
N LEU A 143 26.08 0.35 5.25
CA LEU A 143 25.15 -0.41 6.09
C LEU A 143 25.48 -0.37 7.60
N GLY A 144 26.67 0.10 8.01
CA GLY A 144 27.13 0.15 9.40
C GLY A 144 27.07 1.50 10.14
N SER A 145 26.49 2.58 9.58
CA SER A 145 26.53 3.91 10.24
C SER A 145 25.19 4.62 10.45
N MET A 146 24.07 3.98 10.10
CA MET A 146 22.74 4.48 10.49
C MET A 146 22.37 3.98 11.90
N THR A 147 23.04 4.50 12.91
CA THR A 147 22.39 4.62 14.22
C THR A 147 21.37 5.75 14.09
N PRO A 148 20.06 5.52 14.33
CA PRO A 148 19.09 6.60 14.25
C PRO A 148 19.34 7.54 15.43
N ARG A 149 20.08 8.63 15.21
CA ARG A 149 20.03 9.79 16.09
C ARG A 149 18.61 10.34 15.99
N ARG A 150 17.88 10.23 17.11
CA ARG A 150 16.60 10.90 17.33
C ARG A 150 16.82 12.42 17.32
N THR A 151 16.73 13.03 16.16
CA THR A 151 16.43 14.46 16.02
C THR A 151 15.39 14.62 14.91
N GLY A 152 14.24 15.17 15.27
CA GLY A 152 12.95 15.04 14.59
C GLY A 152 12.74 15.75 13.25
N GLU A 153 13.72 15.78 12.34
CA GLU A 153 13.56 16.49 11.04
C GLU A 153 13.91 15.65 9.80
N ALA A 154 14.22 14.37 9.93
CA ALA A 154 14.61 13.51 8.80
C ALA A 154 13.76 12.24 8.62
N THR A 155 12.47 12.28 8.99
CA THR A 155 11.56 11.11 8.91
C THR A 155 10.46 11.26 7.85
N GLN A 156 10.38 12.38 7.13
CA GLN A 156 9.23 12.68 6.27
C GLN A 156 9.43 12.39 4.76
N ALA A 157 10.61 11.90 4.35
CA ALA A 157 10.95 11.73 2.94
C ALA A 157 10.78 10.30 2.37
N ILE A 158 9.99 9.41 2.98
CA ILE A 158 9.85 8.02 2.50
C ILE A 158 8.38 7.64 2.19
N ASP A 159 7.42 8.52 2.46
CA ASP A 159 6.02 8.11 2.64
C ASP A 159 5.14 8.10 1.37
N LEU A 160 5.69 8.14 0.14
CA LEU A 160 4.86 8.20 -1.09
C LEU A 160 5.26 7.27 -2.24
N ALA A 161 5.94 6.17 -1.92
CA ALA A 161 6.08 5.00 -2.80
C ALA A 161 5.92 3.74 -1.95
N MET A 162 4.75 3.55 -1.33
CA MET A 162 4.60 2.57 -0.25
C MET A 162 4.14 1.19 -0.75
N ILE A 163 5.08 0.46 -1.33
CA ILE A 163 5.36 -0.88 -0.84
C ILE A 163 6.76 -0.75 -0.22
N SER A 164 6.83 -0.72 1.10
CA SER A 164 8.11 -0.77 1.80
C SER A 164 8.89 -2.02 1.35
N VAL A 165 10.22 -1.96 1.32
CA VAL A 165 11.06 -3.12 0.96
C VAL A 165 10.60 -4.39 1.71
N PRO A 166 10.29 -4.35 3.03
CA PRO A 166 9.66 -5.47 3.74
C PRO A 166 8.36 -5.97 3.11
N GLU A 167 7.43 -5.10 2.75
CA GLU A 167 6.16 -5.50 2.13
C GLU A 167 6.37 -6.13 0.76
N MET A 168 7.34 -5.67 -0.02
CA MET A 168 7.67 -6.26 -1.32
C MET A 168 8.20 -7.67 -1.14
N LEU A 169 9.19 -7.84 -0.24
CA LEU A 169 9.79 -9.12 0.08
C LEU A 169 8.76 -10.09 0.64
N TYR A 170 7.87 -9.61 1.52
CA TYR A 170 6.79 -10.39 2.09
C TYR A 170 5.80 -10.89 1.01
N ARG A 171 5.39 -10.00 0.10
CA ARG A 171 4.50 -10.38 -1.02
C ARG A 171 5.16 -11.40 -1.94
N ALA A 172 6.46 -11.26 -2.20
CA ALA A 172 7.19 -12.13 -3.10
C ALA A 172 7.48 -13.52 -2.50
N LYS A 173 7.76 -13.60 -1.20
CA LYS A 173 8.28 -14.83 -0.56
C LYS A 173 7.35 -15.48 0.47
N CYS A 174 6.44 -14.72 1.08
CA CYS A 174 5.65 -15.18 2.23
C CYS A 174 4.14 -15.26 1.96
N ALA A 175 3.60 -14.28 1.21
CA ALA A 175 2.14 -14.09 1.09
C ALA A 175 1.42 -15.22 0.34
N SER A 176 2.10 -15.96 -0.54
CA SER A 176 1.52 -17.12 -1.24
C SER A 176 1.03 -18.20 -0.29
N CYS A 177 1.69 -18.35 0.86
CA CYS A 177 1.31 -19.28 1.92
C CYS A 177 0.57 -18.56 3.05
N HIS A 178 1.15 -17.47 3.57
CA HIS A 178 0.67 -16.78 4.77
C HIS A 178 -0.43 -15.74 4.51
N GLY A 179 -0.85 -15.53 3.25
CA GLY A 179 -1.79 -14.48 2.86
C GLY A 179 -1.14 -13.10 2.88
N LEU A 180 -1.76 -12.14 2.20
CA LEU A 180 -1.26 -10.75 2.15
C LEU A 180 -1.34 -10.04 3.50
N ASP A 181 -2.25 -10.48 4.38
CA ASP A 181 -2.46 -9.95 5.72
C ASP A 181 -1.80 -10.80 6.82
N GLY A 182 -1.10 -11.88 6.46
CA GLY A 182 -0.46 -12.79 7.40
C GLY A 182 -1.40 -13.77 8.11
N SER A 183 -2.69 -13.80 7.79
CA SER A 183 -3.67 -14.67 8.44
C SER A 183 -3.62 -16.14 7.98
N GLY A 184 -3.03 -16.42 6.81
CA GLY A 184 -3.07 -17.73 6.14
C GLY A 184 -4.44 -18.08 5.53
N ALA A 185 -5.41 -17.16 5.59
CA ALA A 185 -6.80 -17.40 5.20
C ALA A 185 -7.10 -17.16 3.71
N ASP A 186 -6.21 -16.49 2.97
CA ASP A 186 -6.44 -16.24 1.54
C ASP A 186 -6.32 -17.54 0.72
N ALA A 187 -7.47 -18.12 0.37
CA ALA A 187 -7.58 -19.35 -0.41
C ALA A 187 -7.31 -19.12 -1.90
N SER A 188 -7.30 -17.87 -2.37
CA SER A 188 -7.27 -17.49 -3.80
C SER A 188 -5.91 -17.74 -4.48
N LEU A 189 -4.86 -18.00 -3.68
CA LEU A 189 -3.49 -18.28 -4.14
C LEU A 189 -3.07 -19.74 -3.94
N LYS A 190 -3.98 -20.63 -3.51
CA LYS A 190 -3.64 -22.02 -3.16
C LYS A 190 -3.70 -22.94 -4.39
N PRO A 191 -2.59 -23.58 -4.81
CA PRO A 191 -2.65 -24.76 -5.66
C PRO A 191 -3.43 -25.87 -4.93
N ALA A 192 -4.17 -26.70 -5.67
CA ALA A 192 -5.03 -27.76 -5.13
C ALA A 192 -4.29 -28.80 -4.25
N ASP A 193 -2.95 -28.82 -4.31
CA ASP A 193 -2.10 -29.88 -3.76
C ASP A 193 -1.34 -29.47 -2.48
N VAL A 194 -1.60 -28.27 -1.93
CA VAL A 194 -0.95 -27.77 -0.70
C VAL A 194 -1.84 -27.97 0.53
N SER A 195 -1.32 -28.70 1.52
CA SER A 195 -1.97 -29.01 2.80
C SER A 195 -2.45 -27.76 3.57
N PRO A 196 -3.52 -27.86 4.39
CA PRO A 196 -4.39 -26.76 4.75
C PRO A 196 -3.75 -25.81 5.77
N SER A 197 -3.76 -24.52 5.43
CA SER A 197 -3.40 -23.38 6.30
C SER A 197 -1.92 -23.29 6.67
N ALA A 198 -1.20 -22.40 5.97
CA ALA A 198 0.06 -21.87 6.49
C ALA A 198 -0.18 -21.26 7.88
N MET A 199 0.88 -21.19 8.69
CA MET A 199 0.80 -20.61 10.03
C MET A 199 0.23 -19.19 9.97
N ASP A 200 -0.78 -18.90 10.79
CA ASP A 200 -1.27 -17.55 10.98
C ASP A 200 -0.21 -16.71 11.73
N LEU A 201 0.47 -15.84 10.99
CA LEU A 201 1.56 -14.99 11.49
C LEU A 201 1.05 -13.91 12.44
N THR A 202 -0.24 -13.60 12.39
CA THR A 202 -0.89 -12.62 13.26
C THR A 202 -1.44 -13.24 14.54
N SER A 203 -1.37 -14.57 14.67
CA SER A 203 -1.82 -15.29 15.87
C SER A 203 -1.02 -14.91 17.12
N ARG A 204 -1.66 -15.00 18.30
CA ARG A 204 -0.99 -14.76 19.58
C ARG A 204 0.26 -15.63 19.75
N ARG A 205 0.24 -16.87 19.23
CA ARG A 205 1.35 -17.82 19.29
C ARG A 205 2.59 -17.31 18.55
N VAL A 206 2.41 -16.74 17.36
CA VAL A 206 3.53 -16.19 16.58
C VAL A 206 3.97 -14.85 17.17
N GLN A 207 3.01 -14.01 17.55
CA GLN A 207 3.26 -12.69 18.11
C GLN A 207 3.86 -12.73 19.54
N SER A 208 3.88 -13.87 20.22
CA SER A 208 4.55 -14.02 21.53
C SER A 208 6.00 -14.49 21.45
N ARG A 209 6.48 -14.90 20.27
CA ARG A 209 7.87 -15.32 20.08
C ARG A 209 8.84 -14.16 20.26
N GLY A 210 10.11 -14.43 20.52
CA GLY A 210 11.15 -13.39 20.47
C GLY A 210 11.48 -12.98 19.03
N ASP A 211 12.00 -11.76 18.81
CA ASP A 211 12.38 -11.32 17.45
C ASP A 211 13.49 -12.21 16.86
N LEU A 212 14.50 -12.56 17.67
CA LEU A 212 15.55 -13.51 17.25
C LEU A 212 14.98 -14.89 16.88
N GLU A 213 13.97 -15.36 17.60
CA GLU A 213 13.31 -16.65 17.28
C GLU A 213 12.56 -16.57 15.95
N LEU A 214 11.91 -15.44 15.67
CA LEU A 214 11.24 -15.20 14.38
C LEU A 214 12.25 -15.10 13.23
N GLU A 215 13.34 -14.37 13.43
CA GLU A 215 14.40 -14.20 12.42
C GLU A 215 15.05 -15.56 12.09
N LEU A 216 15.44 -16.34 13.10
CA LEU A 216 15.97 -17.69 12.91
C LEU A 216 15.00 -18.62 12.17
N GLN A 217 13.70 -18.51 12.47
CA GLN A 217 12.65 -19.28 11.81
C GLN A 217 12.49 -18.90 10.33
N ILE A 218 12.70 -17.63 9.97
CA ILE A 218 12.66 -17.15 8.58
C ILE A 218 13.91 -17.62 7.83
N GLU A 219 15.09 -17.50 8.45
CA GLU A 219 16.37 -17.89 7.85
C GLU A 219 16.42 -19.38 7.56
N HIS A 220 16.16 -20.21 8.56
CA HIS A 220 16.37 -21.65 8.50
C HIS A 220 15.11 -22.42 8.07
N GLY A 221 13.96 -21.74 8.04
CA GLY A 221 12.68 -22.39 7.80
C GLY A 221 12.34 -23.41 8.90
N GLY A 222 11.48 -24.36 8.56
CA GLY A 222 11.07 -25.43 9.45
C GLY A 222 10.45 -26.58 8.67
N ARG A 223 9.89 -27.58 9.37
CA ARG A 223 9.31 -28.79 8.73
C ARG A 223 8.36 -28.53 7.56
N ARG A 224 7.66 -27.39 7.55
CA ARG A 224 6.69 -27.00 6.50
C ARG A 224 6.91 -25.60 5.95
N MET A 225 8.03 -24.94 6.30
CA MET A 225 8.38 -23.59 5.85
C MET A 225 9.75 -23.66 5.19
N PRO A 226 9.90 -23.26 3.91
CA PRO A 226 11.20 -23.27 3.26
C PRO A 226 12.15 -22.27 3.95
N PRO A 227 13.47 -22.53 3.95
CA PRO A 227 14.46 -21.56 4.39
C PRO A 227 14.50 -20.36 3.43
N HIS A 228 14.70 -19.17 3.99
CA HIS A 228 14.89 -17.94 3.20
C HIS A 228 16.23 -17.26 3.43
N GLY A 229 17.04 -17.72 4.39
CA GLY A 229 18.36 -17.16 4.69
C GLY A 229 19.45 -17.64 3.74
N ASP A 230 20.68 -17.17 3.98
CA ASP A 230 21.86 -17.53 3.21
C ASP A 230 22.38 -18.93 3.60
N LEU A 231 21.74 -19.97 3.05
CA LEU A 231 22.03 -21.37 3.32
C LEU A 231 22.41 -22.12 2.03
N PRO A 232 23.26 -23.17 2.11
CA PRO A 232 23.62 -23.97 0.94
C PRO A 232 22.39 -24.51 0.21
N GLY A 233 22.32 -24.27 -1.10
CA GLY A 233 21.22 -24.72 -1.96
C GLY A 233 19.99 -23.82 -2.00
N VAL A 234 19.96 -22.73 -1.22
CA VAL A 234 18.91 -21.70 -1.31
C VAL A 234 19.27 -20.69 -2.39
N THR A 235 18.49 -20.63 -3.46
CA THR A 235 18.64 -19.61 -4.51
C THR A 235 17.76 -18.41 -4.16
N GLN A 236 18.30 -17.19 -4.26
CA GLN A 236 17.65 -15.94 -3.82
C GLN A 236 17.45 -15.85 -2.29
N SER A 237 18.53 -16.06 -1.53
CA SER A 237 18.57 -15.85 -0.08
C SER A 237 18.30 -14.38 0.30
N LEU A 238 17.76 -14.20 1.51
CA LEU A 238 17.59 -12.91 2.17
C LEU A 238 18.80 -12.64 3.06
N SER A 239 19.23 -11.38 3.09
CA SER A 239 20.19 -10.88 4.07
C SER A 239 19.58 -10.84 5.48
N ALA A 240 20.44 -10.82 6.50
CA ALA A 240 20.01 -10.70 7.90
C ALA A 240 19.16 -9.44 8.14
N GLU A 241 19.50 -8.33 7.48
CA GLU A 241 18.73 -7.08 7.54
C GLU A 241 17.34 -7.22 6.93
N GLU A 242 17.23 -7.91 5.79
CA GLU A 242 15.94 -8.18 5.13
C GLU A 242 15.06 -9.08 5.98
N VAL A 243 15.65 -10.13 6.59
CA VAL A 243 14.97 -11.01 7.55
C VAL A 243 14.45 -10.22 8.75
N SER A 244 15.29 -9.38 9.35
CA SER A 244 14.88 -8.53 10.48
C SER A 244 13.79 -7.53 10.08
N SER A 245 13.85 -7.02 8.86
CA SER A 245 12.82 -6.13 8.31
C SER A 245 11.46 -6.84 8.13
N LEU A 246 11.47 -8.11 7.73
CA LEU A 246 10.27 -8.95 7.62
C LEU A 246 9.72 -9.33 9.00
N ALA A 247 10.58 -9.63 9.97
CA ALA A 247 10.14 -9.89 11.35
C ALA A 247 9.38 -8.68 11.92
N ARG A 248 9.88 -7.45 11.70
CA ARG A 248 9.18 -6.21 12.08
C ARG A 248 7.85 -6.02 11.35
N LEU A 249 7.77 -6.34 10.06
CA LEU A 249 6.49 -6.32 9.33
C LEU A 249 5.50 -7.33 9.90
N ILE A 250 5.93 -8.54 10.23
CA ILE A 250 5.08 -9.56 10.88
C ILE A 250 4.52 -9.02 12.21
N ARG A 251 5.32 -8.27 13.00
CA ARG A 251 4.81 -7.57 14.21
C ARG A 251 3.75 -6.54 13.88
N GLN A 252 3.96 -5.77 12.81
CA GLN A 252 3.01 -4.78 12.37
C GLN A 252 1.68 -5.44 11.98
N LEU A 253 1.70 -6.51 11.18
CA LEU A 253 0.50 -7.26 10.80
C LEU A 253 -0.29 -7.77 12.04
N GLY A 254 0.41 -8.29 13.06
CA GLY A 254 -0.22 -8.71 14.31
C GLY A 254 -0.89 -7.55 15.08
N ARG A 255 -0.24 -6.39 15.12
CA ARG A 255 -0.80 -5.17 15.73
C ARG A 255 -2.01 -4.65 14.95
N GLU A 256 -1.92 -4.63 13.63
CA GLU A 256 -3.02 -4.23 12.75
C GLU A 256 -4.24 -5.14 12.92
N ARG A 257 -4.05 -6.47 13.00
CA ARG A 257 -5.15 -7.39 13.31
C ARG A 257 -5.77 -7.10 14.67
N THR A 258 -4.94 -6.92 15.70
CA THR A 258 -5.42 -6.63 17.05
C THR A 258 -6.23 -5.32 17.09
N ALA A 259 -5.77 -4.29 16.37
CA ALA A 259 -6.47 -3.02 16.23
C ALA A 259 -7.81 -3.18 15.50
N LYS A 260 -7.82 -3.91 14.36
CA LYS A 260 -9.05 -4.22 13.61
C LYS A 260 -10.07 -4.98 14.46
N ASP A 261 -9.63 -5.97 15.22
CA ASP A 261 -10.49 -6.72 16.15
C ASP A 261 -11.03 -5.85 17.29
N GLY A 262 -10.22 -4.95 17.82
CA GLY A 262 -10.65 -3.95 18.79
C GLY A 262 -11.71 -3.01 18.23
N ALA A 263 -11.46 -2.46 17.04
CA ALA A 263 -12.37 -1.57 16.34
C ALA A 263 -13.70 -2.26 15.98
N ARG A 264 -13.66 -3.52 15.54
CA ARG A 264 -14.86 -4.34 15.31
C ARG A 264 -15.70 -4.52 16.57
N ARG A 265 -15.07 -4.83 17.72
CA ARG A 265 -15.78 -4.94 19.01
C ARG A 265 -16.37 -3.61 19.47
N ALA A 266 -15.68 -2.50 19.22
CA ALA A 266 -16.23 -1.16 19.48
C ALA A 266 -17.44 -0.87 18.58
N GLY A 267 -17.34 -1.23 17.29
CA GLY A 267 -18.43 -1.13 16.33
C GLY A 267 -19.67 -1.93 16.72
N ALA A 268 -19.48 -3.15 17.25
CA ALA A 268 -20.57 -3.97 17.76
C ALA A 268 -21.36 -3.24 18.88
N LYS A 269 -20.66 -2.62 19.83
CA LYS A 269 -21.29 -1.85 20.92
C LYS A 269 -22.05 -0.63 20.37
N LEU A 270 -21.48 0.07 19.41
CA LEU A 270 -22.15 1.22 18.77
C LEU A 270 -23.43 0.77 18.04
N PHE A 271 -23.35 -0.35 17.32
CA PHE A 271 -24.50 -0.91 16.61
C PHE A 271 -25.61 -1.32 17.57
N GLU A 272 -25.26 -1.99 18.67
CA GLU A 272 -26.18 -2.38 19.73
C GLU A 272 -26.91 -1.17 20.32
N GLN A 273 -26.17 -0.10 20.61
CA GLN A 273 -26.70 1.11 21.25
C GLN A 273 -27.55 1.99 20.32
N HIS A 274 -27.26 2.00 19.01
CA HIS A 274 -27.79 3.02 18.10
C HIS A 274 -28.52 2.47 16.87
N CYS A 275 -28.37 1.19 16.53
CA CYS A 275 -28.85 0.62 15.28
C CYS A 275 -29.77 -0.60 15.47
N ALA A 276 -29.50 -1.45 16.47
CA ALA A 276 -30.19 -2.71 16.68
C ALA A 276 -31.70 -2.56 16.94
N ALA A 277 -32.15 -1.42 17.48
CA ALA A 277 -33.57 -1.15 17.70
C ALA A 277 -34.42 -1.21 16.41
N CYS A 278 -33.83 -0.84 15.26
CA CYS A 278 -34.51 -0.88 13.96
C CYS A 278 -33.99 -2.01 13.07
N HIS A 279 -32.68 -2.26 13.12
CA HIS A 279 -32.00 -3.23 12.26
C HIS A 279 -31.87 -4.63 12.88
N GLY A 280 -32.34 -4.86 14.10
CA GLY A 280 -32.14 -6.12 14.83
C GLY A 280 -30.70 -6.30 15.30
N PHE A 281 -30.48 -7.14 16.33
CA PHE A 281 -29.13 -7.44 16.83
C PHE A 281 -28.30 -8.28 15.86
N ASP A 282 -28.97 -9.02 14.97
CA ASP A 282 -28.38 -9.77 13.86
C ASP A 282 -28.22 -8.94 12.58
N GLY A 283 -28.68 -7.68 12.60
CA GLY A 283 -28.60 -6.77 11.46
C GLY A 283 -29.56 -7.07 10.32
N ARG A 284 -30.49 -8.04 10.44
CA ARG A 284 -31.41 -8.41 9.35
C ARG A 284 -32.68 -7.56 9.30
N GLY A 285 -32.94 -6.78 10.35
CA GLY A 285 -34.19 -6.07 10.55
C GLY A 285 -35.34 -7.00 10.92
N SER A 286 -36.45 -6.42 11.38
CA SER A 286 -37.69 -7.17 11.64
C SER A 286 -38.86 -6.58 10.87
N HIS A 287 -39.84 -7.43 10.53
CA HIS A 287 -41.10 -6.98 9.92
C HIS A 287 -41.86 -6.00 10.83
N LEU A 288 -41.70 -6.15 12.15
CA LEU A 288 -42.26 -5.22 13.14
C LEU A 288 -41.63 -3.83 13.00
N ALA A 289 -40.30 -3.74 12.92
CA ALA A 289 -39.60 -2.49 12.72
C ALA A 289 -39.93 -1.86 11.34
N ALA A 290 -40.06 -2.67 10.29
CA ALA A 290 -40.47 -2.20 8.97
C ALA A 290 -41.85 -1.53 9.00
N GLY A 291 -42.82 -2.15 9.67
CA GLY A 291 -44.17 -1.60 9.84
C GLY A 291 -44.19 -0.34 10.71
N LEU A 292 -43.45 -0.31 11.82
CA LEU A 292 -43.43 0.81 12.76
C LEU A 292 -42.84 2.10 12.15
N PHE A 293 -41.85 1.96 11.26
CA PHE A 293 -41.15 3.08 10.65
C PHE A 293 -41.52 3.33 9.18
N ASP A 294 -42.49 2.58 8.64
CA ASP A 294 -42.89 2.62 7.22
C ASP A 294 -41.63 2.52 6.31
N ALA A 295 -40.79 1.53 6.61
CA ALA A 295 -39.51 1.30 5.97
C ALA A 295 -39.57 0.01 5.13
N ASP A 296 -38.87 0.00 3.98
CA ASP A 296 -38.68 -1.22 3.20
C ASP A 296 -37.90 -2.25 4.04
N PRO A 297 -38.43 -3.48 4.27
CA PRO A 297 -37.71 -4.53 4.99
C PRO A 297 -36.30 -4.80 4.42
N LYS A 298 -36.11 -4.69 3.10
CA LYS A 298 -34.79 -4.86 2.47
C LYS A 298 -33.82 -3.72 2.79
N ALA A 299 -34.33 -2.57 3.20
CA ALA A 299 -33.50 -1.46 3.66
C ALA A 299 -33.08 -1.61 5.13
N LEU A 300 -33.72 -2.50 5.89
CA LEU A 300 -33.34 -2.81 7.27
C LEU A 300 -32.29 -3.93 7.36
N ASP A 301 -32.15 -4.76 6.32
CA ASP A 301 -31.17 -5.83 6.27
C ASP A 301 -29.75 -5.33 5.93
N LEU A 302 -28.99 -5.07 6.99
CA LEU A 302 -27.57 -4.72 6.98
C LEU A 302 -26.63 -5.93 6.94
N ALA A 303 -27.14 -7.14 7.14
CA ALA A 303 -26.38 -8.38 6.94
C ALA A 303 -26.40 -8.85 5.46
N SER A 304 -27.13 -8.15 4.59
CA SER A 304 -27.24 -8.51 3.18
C SER A 304 -25.89 -8.48 2.44
N PRO A 305 -25.68 -9.36 1.42
CA PRO A 305 -24.47 -9.34 0.59
C PRO A 305 -24.20 -7.99 -0.07
N LYS A 306 -25.26 -7.21 -0.31
CA LYS A 306 -25.16 -5.85 -0.86
C LYS A 306 -24.43 -4.91 0.09
N VAL A 307 -24.71 -4.99 1.39
CA VAL A 307 -24.03 -4.18 2.42
C VAL A 307 -22.61 -4.69 2.65
N ALA A 308 -22.41 -6.02 2.61
CA ALA A 308 -21.07 -6.63 2.65
C ALA A 308 -20.15 -6.13 1.52
N ALA A 309 -20.71 -5.91 0.32
CA ALA A 309 -19.95 -5.46 -0.84
C ALA A 309 -19.59 -3.95 -0.80
N LEU A 310 -20.13 -3.18 0.14
CA LEU A 310 -19.83 -1.75 0.26
C LEU A 310 -18.45 -1.53 0.86
N GLY A 311 -17.60 -0.81 0.12
CA GLY A 311 -16.36 -0.27 0.66
C GLY A 311 -16.63 0.74 1.77
N GLU A 312 -15.63 0.97 2.62
CA GLU A 312 -15.73 1.86 3.78
C GLU A 312 -16.27 3.25 3.41
N GLU A 313 -15.68 3.90 2.41
CA GLU A 313 -16.13 5.22 1.92
C GLU A 313 -17.59 5.22 1.48
N GLN A 314 -18.04 4.14 0.83
CA GLN A 314 -19.41 4.04 0.31
C GLN A 314 -20.42 3.89 1.45
N LEU A 315 -20.10 3.07 2.47
CA LEU A 315 -20.95 2.94 3.64
C LEU A 315 -20.98 4.25 4.43
N ILE A 316 -19.82 4.87 4.68
CA ILE A 316 -19.73 6.16 5.38
C ILE A 316 -20.54 7.23 4.63
N ALA A 317 -20.43 7.29 3.30
CA ALA A 317 -21.22 8.20 2.47
C ALA A 317 -22.72 7.90 2.54
N ALA A 318 -23.11 6.63 2.60
CA ALA A 318 -24.50 6.20 2.74
C ALA A 318 -25.09 6.58 4.12
N LEU A 319 -24.30 6.47 5.19
CA LEU A 319 -24.68 6.91 6.54
C LEU A 319 -24.80 8.45 6.61
N LYS A 320 -23.88 9.18 5.96
CA LYS A 320 -23.90 10.66 5.93
C LYS A 320 -25.05 11.24 5.09
N LYS A 321 -25.38 10.62 3.96
CA LYS A 321 -26.56 10.97 3.17
C LYS A 321 -27.78 10.43 3.89
N LYS A 322 -28.33 11.21 4.83
CA LYS A 322 -29.61 10.95 5.54
C LYS A 322 -30.69 10.51 4.55
N LYS A 323 -30.78 9.22 4.24
CA LYS A 323 -31.89 8.68 3.46
C LYS A 323 -33.10 8.81 4.36
N ARG A 324 -34.02 9.66 3.90
CA ARG A 324 -35.35 9.96 4.45
C ARG A 324 -35.82 8.81 5.35
N LYS A 325 -35.85 9.02 6.67
CA LYS A 325 -36.30 8.13 7.78
C LYS A 325 -35.22 7.50 8.70
N MET A 326 -33.94 7.41 8.31
CA MET A 326 -32.90 6.93 9.25
C MET A 326 -32.38 8.06 10.15
N MET A 327 -32.75 8.03 11.44
CA MET A 327 -32.21 8.94 12.46
C MET A 327 -30.83 8.44 12.93
N LEU A 328 -29.76 8.87 12.27
CA LEU A 328 -28.46 8.90 12.95
C LEU A 328 -28.48 10.03 13.97
N GLN A 329 -28.15 9.72 15.22
CA GLN A 329 -27.80 10.74 16.20
C GLN A 329 -26.68 11.65 15.64
N PRO A 330 -26.62 12.93 16.03
CA PRO A 330 -25.73 13.88 15.38
C PRO A 330 -24.27 13.48 15.60
N SER A 331 -23.51 13.44 14.50
CA SER A 331 -22.03 13.41 14.48
C SER A 331 -21.39 12.21 15.19
N LEU A 332 -21.54 11.00 14.63
CA LEU A 332 -20.54 9.97 14.89
C LEU A 332 -19.21 10.46 14.29
N GLU A 333 -18.19 10.58 15.13
CA GLU A 333 -16.82 10.88 14.72
C GLU A 333 -16.35 9.89 13.63
N PRO A 334 -15.47 10.30 12.70
CA PRO A 334 -15.01 9.45 11.60
C PRO A 334 -14.53 8.06 12.07
N GLU A 335 -13.82 8.01 13.19
CA GLU A 335 -13.31 6.76 13.77
C GLU A 335 -14.44 5.79 14.19
N ARG A 336 -15.55 6.30 14.73
CA ARG A 336 -16.71 5.49 15.11
C ARG A 336 -17.43 4.91 13.88
N LEU A 337 -17.43 5.65 12.78
CA LEU A 337 -18.00 5.18 11.51
C LEU A 337 -17.15 4.04 10.91
N THR A 338 -15.82 4.14 10.99
CA THR A 338 -14.91 3.04 10.61
C THR A 338 -15.12 1.80 11.48
N GLN A 339 -15.25 1.97 12.80
CA GLN A 339 -15.55 0.88 13.73
C GLN A 339 -16.87 0.18 13.39
N LEU A 340 -17.92 0.97 13.11
CA LEU A 340 -19.23 0.46 12.71
C LEU A 340 -19.16 -0.28 11.36
N TRP A 341 -18.43 0.26 10.39
CA TRP A 341 -18.20 -0.40 9.10
C TRP A 341 -17.54 -1.77 9.28
N LEU A 342 -16.45 -1.85 10.06
CA LEU A 342 -15.75 -3.11 10.34
C LEU A 342 -16.67 -4.15 10.99
N TYR A 343 -17.60 -3.72 11.84
CA TYR A 343 -18.60 -4.61 12.44
C TYR A 343 -19.64 -5.09 11.43
N LEU A 344 -20.18 -4.21 10.59
CA LEU A 344 -21.15 -4.60 9.55
C LEU A 344 -20.56 -5.57 8.54
N GLN A 345 -19.28 -5.40 8.19
CA GLN A 345 -18.54 -6.35 7.36
C GLN A 345 -18.44 -7.74 8.01
N HIS A 346 -18.36 -7.80 9.34
CA HIS A 346 -18.36 -9.06 10.07
C HIS A 346 -19.75 -9.70 10.10
N LEU A 347 -20.79 -8.94 10.43
CA LEU A 347 -22.19 -9.40 10.46
C LEU A 347 -22.62 -10.05 9.14
N ALA A 348 -22.21 -9.48 8.01
CA ALA A 348 -22.60 -10.02 6.70
C ALA A 348 -21.82 -11.28 6.27
N ARG A 349 -20.67 -11.55 6.88
CA ARG A 349 -19.84 -12.75 6.58
C ARG A 349 -20.12 -13.91 7.52
N ASP A 350 -20.46 -13.61 8.76
CA ASP A 350 -20.72 -14.58 9.83
C ASP A 350 -21.98 -14.15 10.59
N PRO A 351 -23.17 -14.32 9.97
CA PRO A 351 -24.42 -13.98 10.64
C PRO A 351 -24.65 -14.97 11.78
N LEU A 352 -24.85 -14.44 12.99
CA LEU A 352 -25.10 -15.19 14.22
C LEU A 352 -26.21 -16.24 14.10
#